data_AF-A0A437SHF7-F1
#
_entry.id   AF-A0A437SHF7-F1
#
_cell.length_a   1.000
_cell.length_b   1.000
_cell.length_c   1.000
_cell.angle_alpha   90.00
_cell.angle_beta   90.00
_cell.angle_gamma   90.00
#
_symmetry.space_group_name_H-M   'P 1'
#
loop_
_entity.id
_entity.type
_entity.pdbx_description
1 polymer ?
#
loop_
_entity_poly.entity_id
_entity_poly.type
_entity_poly.pdbx_seq_one_letter_code
_entity_poly.pdbx_strand_id
1 'polypeptide(L)' 'MELTKLEVAIALSAFIQGLGEEELNKGNDLFKQLESELDKIVSNSTLNQMKEAGESVVSKFIHKLLEDEEQ' A
#
# COMPACT_ATOMS: atom_id res chain seq x y z
N MET A 1 12.68 4.86 8.56
CA MET A 1 11.38 5.41 9.04
C MET A 1 10.33 4.31 9.11
N GLU A 2 9.41 4.38 10.06
CA GLU A 2 8.24 3.49 10.12
C GLU A 2 7.09 4.00 9.23
N LEU A 3 6.29 3.06 8.73
CA LEU A 3 5.08 3.33 7.97
C LEU A 3 3.85 3.35 8.89
N THR A 4 2.96 4.30 8.66
CA THR A 4 1.62 4.34 9.27
C THR A 4 0.72 3.27 8.66
N LYS A 5 -0.39 2.96 9.34
CA LYS A 5 -1.39 2.00 8.83
C LYS A 5 -1.95 2.41 7.46
N LEU A 6 -2.17 3.71 7.23
CA LEU A 6 -2.69 4.20 5.96
C LEU A 6 -1.65 4.09 4.84
N GLU A 7 -0.38 4.39 5.12
CA GLU A 7 0.71 4.21 4.16
C GLU A 7 0.90 2.74 3.78
N VAL A 8 0.88 1.83 4.76
CA VAL A 8 0.92 0.38 4.50
C VAL A 8 -0.28 -0.04 3.65
N ALA A 9 -1.47 0.46 3.97
CA ALA A 9 -2.67 0.13 3.22
C ALA A 9 -2.57 0.59 1.76
N ILE A 10 -2.12 1.82 1.51
CA ILE A 10 -1.92 2.34 0.16
C ILE A 10 -0.91 1.50 -0.62
N ALA A 11 0.24 1.16 -0.01
CA ALA A 11 1.26 0.35 -0.66
C ALA A 11 0.75 -1.05 -1.03
N LEU A 12 0.03 -1.71 -0.12
CA LEU A 12 -0.54 -3.04 -0.37
C LEU A 12 -1.69 -3.00 -1.40
N SER A 13 -2.52 -1.96 -1.39
CA SER A 13 -3.54 -1.74 -2.42
C SER A 13 -2.91 -1.58 -3.80
N ALA A 14 -1.81 -0.84 -3.91
CA ALA A 14 -1.07 -0.69 -5.16
C ALA A 14 -0.42 -2.00 -5.61
N PHE A 15 0.15 -2.78 -4.67
CA PHE A 15 0.70 -4.10 -4.94
C PHE A 15 -0.35 -5.06 -5.52
N ILE A 16 -1.52 -5.17 -4.88
CA ILE A 16 -2.65 -6.00 -5.34
C ILE A 16 -3.08 -5.58 -6.76
N GLN A 17 -3.27 -4.28 -6.99
CA GLN A 17 -3.64 -3.76 -8.32
C GLN A 17 -2.59 -4.09 -9.38
N GLY A 18 -1.31 -4.10 -9.02
CA GLY A 18 -0.20 -4.43 -9.93
C GLY A 18 -0.07 -5.91 -10.30
N LEU A 19 -0.60 -6.84 -9.49
CA LEU A 19 -0.57 -8.28 -9.77
C LEU A 19 -1.48 -8.68 -10.95
N GLY A 20 -2.49 -7.87 -11.25
CA GLY A 20 -3.46 -8.14 -12.30
C GLY A 20 -4.53 -9.18 -11.93
N GLU A 21 -5.62 -9.19 -12.68
CA GLU A 21 -6.81 -10.02 -12.37
C GLU A 21 -6.53 -11.52 -12.41
N GLU A 22 -5.61 -11.97 -13.28
CA GLU A 22 -5.29 -13.39 -13.41
C GLU A 22 -4.70 -13.97 -12.12
N GLU A 23 -3.78 -13.23 -11.50
CA GLU A 23 -3.09 -13.68 -10.29
C GLU A 23 -3.97 -13.48 -9.04
N LEU A 24 -4.86 -12.48 -9.04
CA LEU A 24 -5.88 -12.32 -8.01
C LEU A 24 -6.92 -13.44 -8.04
N ASN A 25 -7.31 -13.93 -9.22
CA ASN A 25 -8.28 -15.02 -9.37
C ASN A 25 -7.68 -16.39 -9.05
N LYS A 26 -6.37 -16.57 -9.26
CA LYS A 26 -5.61 -17.73 -8.73
C LYS A 26 -5.29 -17.57 -7.25
N GLY A 27 -5.42 -16.34 -6.76
CA GLY A 27 -5.17 -15.91 -5.40
C GLY A 27 -6.03 -16.64 -4.37
N ASN A 28 -5.36 -17.14 -3.34
CA ASN A 28 -5.96 -17.73 -2.15
C ASN A 28 -6.89 -16.71 -1.45
N ASP A 29 -7.81 -17.18 -0.60
CA ASP A 29 -8.74 -16.37 0.21
C ASP A 29 -8.06 -15.21 0.98
N LEU A 30 -6.74 -15.29 1.15
CA LEU A 30 -5.87 -14.27 1.69
C LEU A 30 -5.97 -12.91 0.99
N PHE A 31 -5.97 -12.84 -0.36
CA PHE A 31 -6.03 -11.54 -1.04
C PHE A 31 -7.40 -10.88 -0.90
N LYS A 32 -8.49 -11.67 -0.91
CA LYS A 32 -9.84 -11.18 -0.63
C LYS A 32 -9.98 -10.64 0.79
N GLN A 33 -9.41 -11.35 1.77
CA GLN A 33 -9.36 -10.88 3.16
C GLN A 33 -8.55 -9.59 3.26
N LEU A 34 -7.41 -9.51 2.58
CA LEU A 34 -6.58 -8.32 2.55
C LEU A 34 -7.33 -7.13 1.94
N GLU A 35 -7.98 -7.28 0.78
CA GLU A 35 -8.81 -6.23 0.17
C GLU A 35 -9.88 -5.71 1.13
N SER A 36 -10.56 -6.60 1.86
CA SER A 36 -11.58 -6.19 2.85
C SER A 36 -10.99 -5.37 4.00
N GLU A 37 -9.81 -5.73 4.50
CA GLU A 37 -9.14 -4.96 5.56
C GLU A 37 -8.59 -3.62 5.05
N LEU A 38 -8.06 -3.59 3.83
CA LEU A 38 -7.58 -2.36 3.19
C LEU A 38 -8.74 -1.38 2.98
N ASP A 39 -9.89 -1.86 2.52
CA ASP A 39 -11.09 -1.04 2.32
C ASP A 39 -11.55 -0.36 3.61
N LYS A 40 -11.51 -1.06 4.76
CA LYS A 40 -11.84 -0.47 6.07
C LYS A 40 -10.88 0.66 6.46
N ILE A 41 -9.60 0.50 6.17
CA ILE A 41 -8.58 1.50 6.52
C ILE A 41 -8.76 2.74 5.65
N VAL A 42 -8.93 2.52 4.34
CA VAL A 42 -9.06 3.60 3.35
C VAL A 42 -10.37 4.35 3.51
N SER A 43 -11.49 3.64 3.74
CA SER A 43 -12.83 4.23 3.91
C SER A 43 -12.96 5.13 5.14
N ASN A 44 -12.09 4.99 6.13
CA ASN A 44 -12.03 5.87 7.31
C ASN A 44 -11.19 7.13 7.09
N SER A 45 -10.62 7.31 5.91
CA SER A 45 -9.74 8.43 5.57
C SER A 45 -10.40 9.37 4.58
N THR A 46 -10.10 10.66 4.70
CA THR A 46 -10.48 11.65 3.69
C THR A 46 -9.57 11.56 2.46
N LEU A 47 -10.04 12.08 1.32
CA LEU A 47 -9.25 12.20 0.09
C LEU A 47 -7.89 12.89 0.32
N ASN A 48 -7.87 13.95 1.15
CA ASN A 48 -6.62 14.66 1.47
C ASN A 48 -5.66 13.77 2.26
N GLN A 49 -6.16 13.04 3.27
CA GLN A 49 -5.32 12.12 4.05
C GLN A 49 -4.77 10.98 3.20
N MET A 50 -5.58 10.45 2.27
CA MET A 50 -5.12 9.43 1.32
C MET A 50 -4.03 9.96 0.40
N LYS A 51 -4.20 11.18 -0.13
CA LYS A 51 -3.19 11.83 -0.96
C LYS A 51 -1.88 12.04 -0.21
N GLU A 52 -1.93 12.62 0.99
CA GLU A 52 -0.75 12.87 1.82
C GLU A 52 -0.03 11.57 2.19
N ALA A 53 -0.77 10.53 2.58
CA ALA A 53 -0.18 9.23 2.89
C ALA A 53 0.41 8.55 1.65
N GLY A 54 -0.21 8.72 0.47
CA GLY A 54 0.32 8.21 -0.80
C GLY A 54 1.64 8.88 -1.19
N GLU A 55 1.72 10.20 -1.11
CA GLU A 55 2.96 10.94 -1.35
C GLU A 55 4.04 10.57 -0.31
N SER A 56 3.64 10.42 0.96
CA SER A 56 4.57 10.07 2.05
C SER A 56 5.15 8.66 1.89
N VAL A 57 4.33 7.65 1.57
CA VAL A 57 4.83 6.28 1.43
C VAL A 57 5.78 6.14 0.24
N VAL A 58 5.48 6.80 -0.88
CA VAL A 58 6.36 6.81 -2.06
C VAL A 58 7.69 7.49 -1.72
N SER A 59 7.65 8.65 -1.05
CA SER A 59 8.86 9.35 -0.61
C SER A 59 9.72 8.47 0.30
N LYS A 60 9.11 7.79 1.29
CA LYS A 60 9.83 6.88 2.20
C LYS A 60 10.46 5.69 1.46
N PHE A 61 9.80 5.13 0.46
CA PHE A 61 10.37 4.07 -0.36
C PHE A 61 11.54 4.57 -1.21
N ILE A 62 11.42 5.74 -1.83
CA ILE A 62 12.53 6.34 -2.60
C ILE A 62 13.74 6.59 -1.68
N HIS A 63 13.52 7.22 -0.52
CA HIS A 63 14.61 7.46 0.44
C HIS A 63 15.27 6.16 0.85
N LYS A 64 14.48 5.14 1.19
CA LYS A 64 15.03 3.84 1.58
C LYS A 64 15.86 3.19 0.47
N LEU A 65 15.39 3.24 -0.78
CA LEU A 65 16.14 2.69 -1.92
C LEU A 65 17.46 3.43 -2.16
N LEU A 66 17.48 4.75 -2.01
CA LEU A 66 18.69 5.56 -2.22
C LEU A 66 19.67 5.46 -1.04
N GLU A 67 19.16 5.38 0.20
CA GLU A 67 20.00 5.19 1.40
C GLU A 67 20.58 3.77 1.46
N ASP A 68 19.87 2.76 0.97
CA ASP A 68 20.36 1.38 0.90
C ASP A 68 21.50 1.21 -0.13
N GLU A 69 21.73 2.17 -1.04
CA GLU A 69 22.85 2.18 -2.00
C GLU A 69 24.16 2.78 -1.42
N GLU A 70 24.14 3.43 -0.25
CA GLU A 70 25.34 4.02 0.40
C GLU A 70 26.08 3.06 1.36
N GLN A 71 25.82 1.74 1.31
CA GLN A 71 26.49 0.71 2.13
C GLN A 71 27.50 -0.13 1.34
#